data_AF-A0AA36ILT3-F1
#
_entry.id   AF-A0AA36ILT3-F1
#
_cell.length_a   1.000
_cell.length_b   1.000
_cell.length_c   1.000
_cell.angle_alpha   90.00
_cell.angle_beta   90.00
_cell.angle_gamma   90.00
#
_symmetry.space_group_name_H-M   'P 1'
#
loop_
_entity.id
_entity.type
_entity.pdbx_description
1 polymer ?
#
loop_
_entity_poly.entity_id
_entity_poly.type
_entity_poly.pdbx_seq_one_letter_code
_entity_poly.pdbx_strand_id
1 'polypeptide(L)'
;MVTLPPETALGNFSHFLIYAASSLAEQSFPRALLIADADASVSALSFLGQDLDFSDLGGTLSWLPPNDTSRVDAYLAYLATGAAGTGRLQLGDALMPQVLSLDVPANTPRGNFSHFTVFTRSVLVEQTPGP
;
A
#
# COMPACT_ATOMS: atom_id res chain seq x y z
N MET A 1 -2.93 -25.98 9.62
CA MET A 1 -2.88 -24.65 8.97
C MET A 1 -3.76 -24.71 7.75
N VAL A 2 -4.75 -23.82 7.64
CA VAL A 2 -5.56 -23.67 6.41
C VAL A 2 -5.05 -22.42 5.71
N THR A 3 -4.74 -22.54 4.42
CA THR A 3 -4.33 -21.41 3.57
C THR A 3 -5.44 -21.13 2.57
N LEU A 4 -5.73 -19.85 2.36
CA LEU A 4 -6.65 -19.41 1.31
C LEU A 4 -5.84 -19.20 0.03
N PRO A 5 -6.28 -19.73 -1.12
CA PRO A 5 -5.66 -19.41 -2.39
C PRO A 5 -5.70 -17.88 -2.63
N PRO A 6 -4.65 -17.32 -3.26
CA PRO A 6 -4.72 -15.94 -3.75
C PRO A 6 -5.91 -15.79 -4.70
N GLU A 7 -6.45 -14.56 -4.78
CA GLU A 7 -7.62 -14.23 -5.61
C GLU A 7 -8.93 -14.96 -5.21
N THR A 8 -9.02 -15.47 -3.98
CA THR A 8 -10.30 -15.94 -3.44
C THR A 8 -11.26 -14.74 -3.33
N ALA A 9 -12.34 -14.75 -4.11
CA ALA A 9 -13.31 -13.66 -4.14
C ALA A 9 -13.99 -13.48 -2.76
N LEU A 10 -13.95 -12.25 -2.22
CA LEU A 10 -14.53 -11.92 -0.91
C LEU A 10 -16.07 -12.04 -0.88
N GLY A 11 -16.74 -11.74 -2.00
CA GLY A 11 -18.20 -11.73 -2.07
C GLY A 11 -18.83 -10.83 -1.00
N ASN A 12 -19.91 -11.30 -0.38
CA ASN A 12 -20.60 -10.60 0.72
C ASN A 12 -20.19 -11.13 2.11
N PHE A 13 -19.09 -11.89 2.20
CA PHE A 13 -18.62 -12.44 3.46
C PHE A 13 -17.81 -11.40 4.24
N SER A 14 -18.04 -11.33 5.55
CA SER A 14 -17.35 -10.38 6.44
C SER A 14 -16.52 -11.06 7.52
N HIS A 15 -16.70 -12.36 7.75
CA HIS A 15 -16.02 -13.07 8.84
C HIS A 15 -15.58 -14.46 8.40
N PHE A 16 -14.44 -14.92 8.94
CA PHE A 16 -14.12 -16.34 9.03
C PHE A 16 -14.81 -16.94 10.25
N LEU A 17 -15.43 -18.09 10.07
CA LEU A 17 -16.04 -18.87 11.14
C LEU A 17 -15.27 -20.18 11.30
N ILE A 18 -14.87 -20.46 12.54
CA ILE A 18 -14.23 -21.73 12.91
C ILE A 18 -15.16 -22.45 13.88
N TYR A 19 -15.62 -23.62 13.45
CA TYR A 19 -16.48 -24.49 14.24
C TYR A 19 -15.67 -25.66 14.81
N ALA A 20 -15.96 -26.03 16.06
CA ALA A 20 -15.47 -27.29 16.60
C ALA A 20 -16.38 -28.43 16.11
N ALA A 21 -15.79 -29.48 15.56
CA ALA A 21 -16.52 -30.65 15.07
C ALA A 21 -15.96 -31.95 15.66
N SER A 22 -16.85 -32.93 15.84
CA SER A 22 -16.54 -34.29 16.30
C SER A 22 -17.14 -35.32 15.34
N SER A 23 -16.90 -36.61 15.60
CA SER A 23 -17.55 -37.69 14.83
C SER A 23 -19.07 -37.74 15.01
N LEU A 24 -19.63 -37.06 16.02
CA LEU A 24 -21.08 -37.04 16.28
C LEU A 24 -21.76 -35.80 15.68
N ALA A 25 -21.12 -34.62 15.78
CA ALA A 25 -21.70 -33.36 15.32
C ALA A 25 -20.68 -32.20 15.29
N GLU A 26 -21.02 -31.16 14.53
CA GLU A 26 -20.49 -29.79 14.63
C GLU A 26 -21.18 -29.03 15.78
N GLN A 27 -20.42 -28.24 16.54
CA GLN A 27 -20.99 -27.35 17.57
C GLN A 27 -21.65 -26.12 16.93
N SER A 28 -22.73 -25.62 17.53
CA SER A 28 -23.51 -24.51 16.98
C SER A 28 -22.91 -23.10 17.17
N PHE A 29 -21.81 -22.98 17.94
CA PHE A 29 -21.19 -21.69 18.27
C PHE A 29 -19.76 -21.62 17.71
N PRO A 30 -19.54 -20.91 16.59
CA PRO A 30 -18.21 -20.73 16.05
C PRO A 30 -17.43 -19.64 16.81
N ARG A 31 -16.11 -19.68 16.68
CA ARG A 31 -15.28 -18.49 16.87
C ARG A 31 -15.26 -17.72 15.55
N ALA A 32 -15.58 -16.42 15.62
CA ALA A 32 -15.59 -15.54 14.45
C ALA A 32 -14.34 -14.64 14.43
N LEU A 33 -13.78 -14.42 13.24
CA LEU A 33 -12.72 -13.45 12.97
C LEU A 33 -13.17 -12.53 11.83
N LEU A 34 -13.16 -11.21 12.05
CA LEU A 34 -13.51 -10.23 11.03
C LEU A 34 -12.49 -10.26 9.89
N ILE A 35 -12.98 -10.27 8.65
CA ILE A 35 -12.16 -10.06 7.45
C ILE A 35 -11.93 -8.55 7.33
N ALA A 36 -10.68 -8.14 7.51
CA ALA A 36 -10.28 -6.74 7.39
C ALA A 36 -9.15 -6.63 6.37
N ASP A 37 -9.45 -6.01 5.23
CA ASP A 37 -8.44 -5.49 4.32
C ASP A 37 -8.08 -4.06 4.74
N ALA A 38 -6.79 -3.77 4.76
CA ALA A 38 -6.31 -2.45 5.14
C ALA A 38 -6.02 -1.66 3.88
N ASP A 39 -6.85 -0.67 3.55
CA ASP A 39 -6.54 0.29 2.52
C ASP A 39 -5.42 1.22 3.02
N ALA A 40 -4.20 0.94 2.56
CA ALA A 40 -3.01 1.71 2.86
C ALA A 40 -2.66 2.67 1.71
N SER A 41 -3.63 3.15 0.94
CA SER A 41 -3.38 4.12 -0.13
C SER A 41 -3.07 5.51 0.41
N VAL A 42 -2.01 6.14 -0.10
CA VAL A 42 -1.73 7.56 0.17
C VAL A 42 -2.71 8.46 -0.58
N SER A 43 -2.89 9.69 -0.11
CA SER A 43 -3.81 10.66 -0.72
C SER A 43 -3.17 12.04 -0.88
N ALA A 44 -3.86 12.94 -1.58
CA ALA A 44 -3.47 14.34 -1.76
C ALA A 44 -2.02 14.55 -2.21
N LEU A 45 -1.58 13.78 -3.22
CA LEU A 45 -0.26 13.97 -3.82
C LEU A 45 -0.15 15.40 -4.39
N SER A 46 0.91 16.09 -4.02
CA SER A 46 1.22 17.44 -4.49
C SER A 46 2.69 17.53 -4.87
N PHE A 47 2.99 18.28 -5.93
CA PHE A 47 4.36 18.56 -6.34
C PHE A 47 4.56 20.06 -6.44
N LEU A 48 5.52 20.58 -5.69
CA LEU A 48 5.96 21.97 -5.75
C LEU A 48 7.30 22.04 -6.47
N GLY A 49 7.27 22.41 -7.75
CA GLY A 49 8.46 22.59 -8.56
C GLY A 49 9.30 23.79 -8.14
N GLN A 50 10.62 23.68 -8.22
CA GLN A 50 11.60 24.72 -7.91
C GLN A 50 12.10 25.48 -9.17
N ASP A 51 11.77 24.98 -10.37
CA ASP A 51 12.29 25.47 -11.66
C ASP A 51 11.15 25.63 -12.70
N LEU A 52 11.27 26.63 -13.58
CA LEU A 52 10.33 27.00 -14.65
C LEU A 52 10.65 26.34 -16.01
N ASP A 53 11.72 25.57 -16.13
CA ASP A 53 11.94 24.78 -17.34
C ASP A 53 11.09 23.49 -17.35
N PHE A 54 10.53 23.17 -18.52
CA PHE A 54 9.51 22.11 -18.64
C PHE A 54 10.09 20.69 -18.61
N SER A 55 11.43 20.58 -18.67
CA SER A 55 12.14 19.33 -18.91
C SER A 55 12.80 18.74 -17.66
N ASP A 56 13.08 19.54 -16.64
CA ASP A 56 13.66 19.06 -15.39
C ASP A 56 12.62 18.99 -14.27
N LEU A 57 12.69 17.95 -13.46
CA LEU A 57 11.83 17.73 -12.31
C LEU A 57 12.60 18.06 -11.05
N GLY A 58 12.81 19.35 -10.79
CA GLY A 58 13.31 19.84 -9.50
C GLY A 58 12.19 20.27 -8.57
N GLY A 59 12.16 19.77 -7.34
CA GLY A 59 11.23 20.27 -6.32
C GLY A 59 10.78 19.24 -5.30
N THR A 60 9.71 19.55 -4.58
CA THR A 60 9.25 18.72 -3.46
C THR A 60 7.95 18.00 -3.81
N LEU A 61 7.99 16.67 -3.80
CA LEU A 61 6.81 15.80 -3.85
C LEU A 61 6.33 15.53 -2.43
N SER A 62 5.04 15.70 -2.15
CA SER A 62 4.44 15.42 -0.84
C SER A 62 3.10 14.71 -0.97
N TRP A 63 2.69 14.03 0.10
CA TRP A 63 1.44 13.27 0.17
C TRP A 63 0.90 13.23 1.61
N LEU A 64 -0.37 12.84 1.76
CA LEU A 64 -0.96 12.50 3.04
C LEU A 64 -0.90 10.98 3.28
N PRO A 65 -0.64 10.54 4.52
CA PRO A 65 -0.64 9.13 4.85
C PRO A 65 -2.04 8.52 4.72
N PRO A 66 -2.15 7.19 4.62
CA PRO A 66 -3.43 6.49 4.70
C PRO A 66 -4.08 6.69 6.08
N ASN A 67 -5.40 6.43 6.17
CA ASN A 67 -6.12 6.48 7.44
C ASN A 67 -5.61 5.46 8.46
N ASP A 68 -5.13 4.30 7.98
CA ASP A 68 -4.49 3.28 8.79
C ASP A 68 -3.02 3.11 8.37
N THR A 69 -2.10 3.60 9.21
CA THR A 69 -0.66 3.46 9.02
C THR A 69 -0.06 2.26 9.74
N SER A 70 -0.86 1.47 10.47
CA SER A 70 -0.37 0.36 11.30
C SER A 70 0.36 -0.73 10.53
N ARG A 71 0.07 -0.83 9.22
CA ARG A 71 0.69 -1.78 8.29
C ARG A 71 1.65 -1.13 7.29
N VAL A 72 1.89 0.17 7.37
CA VAL A 72 2.81 0.87 6.46
C VAL A 72 4.22 0.77 7.02
N ASP A 73 5.07 0.00 6.33
CA ASP A 73 6.48 -0.16 6.65
C ASP A 73 7.34 0.89 5.93
N ALA A 74 6.98 1.24 4.69
CA ALA A 74 7.68 2.25 3.91
C ALA A 74 6.80 2.88 2.82
N TYR A 75 7.26 4.01 2.28
CA TYR A 75 6.76 4.58 1.03
C TYR A 75 7.77 4.41 -0.10
N LEU A 76 7.26 4.19 -1.31
CA LEU A 76 8.04 4.10 -2.54
C LEU A 76 7.48 5.11 -3.55
N ALA A 77 8.29 6.11 -3.91
CA ALA A 77 7.92 7.13 -4.88
C ALA A 77 8.45 6.78 -6.28
N TYR A 78 7.67 7.11 -7.31
CA TYR A 78 8.00 6.82 -8.70
C TYR A 78 7.57 7.96 -9.63
N LEU A 79 8.32 8.12 -10.72
CA LEU A 79 7.80 8.69 -11.97
C LEU A 79 7.06 7.61 -12.74
N ALA A 80 5.98 7.96 -13.43
CA ALA A 80 5.19 7.03 -14.23
C ALA A 80 4.65 7.67 -15.51
N THR A 81 4.39 6.82 -16.51
CA THR A 81 3.75 7.23 -17.77
C THR A 81 2.21 7.28 -17.68
N GLY A 82 1.63 6.76 -16.59
CA GLY A 82 0.20 6.81 -16.32
C GLY A 82 -0.13 6.78 -14.84
N ALA A 83 -1.32 7.24 -14.48
CA ALA A 83 -1.78 7.41 -13.09
C ALA A 83 -1.80 6.11 -12.26
N ALA A 84 -1.94 4.94 -12.90
CA ALA A 84 -1.89 3.64 -12.23
C ALA A 84 -0.44 3.15 -11.95
N GLY A 85 0.58 3.97 -12.21
CA GLY A 85 1.98 3.57 -12.05
C GLY A 85 2.51 2.73 -13.23
N THR A 86 1.96 2.88 -14.43
CA THR A 86 2.42 2.23 -15.65
C THR A 86 3.75 2.83 -16.13
N GLY A 87 4.67 1.98 -16.59
CA GLY A 87 5.98 2.42 -17.08
C GLY A 87 6.71 3.28 -16.05
N ARG A 88 6.90 2.76 -14.84
CA ARG A 88 7.41 3.52 -13.70
C ARG A 88 8.92 3.46 -13.51
N LEU A 89 9.50 4.52 -12.96
CA LEU A 89 10.90 4.63 -12.54
C LEU A 89 10.95 5.09 -11.08
N GLN A 90 11.64 4.34 -10.22
CA GLN A 90 11.70 4.66 -8.79
C GLN A 90 12.55 5.90 -8.53
N LEU A 91 12.06 6.74 -7.63
CA LEU A 91 12.77 7.92 -7.12
C LEU A 91 13.38 7.57 -5.77
N GLY A 92 14.70 7.39 -5.74
CA GLY A 92 15.45 7.09 -4.52
C GLY A 92 15.09 5.75 -3.86
N ASP A 93 15.47 5.61 -2.60
CA ASP A 93 15.21 4.43 -1.79
C ASP A 93 13.86 4.48 -1.08
N ALA A 94 13.50 3.37 -0.43
CA ALA A 94 12.28 3.30 0.37
C ALA A 94 12.33 4.28 1.54
N LEU A 95 11.28 5.06 1.72
CA LEU A 95 11.16 6.09 2.74
C LEU A 95 10.50 5.53 3.99
N MET A 96 11.00 5.92 5.17
CA MET A 96 10.40 5.56 6.45
C MET A 96 8.92 5.99 6.54
N PRO A 97 8.07 5.30 7.32
CA PRO A 97 6.63 5.52 7.31
C PRO A 97 6.19 6.87 7.91
N GLN A 98 7.11 7.57 8.59
CA GLN A 98 6.91 8.94 9.09
C GLN A 98 7.29 10.03 8.06
N VAL A 99 7.90 9.66 6.94
CA VAL A 99 8.30 10.61 5.88
C VAL A 99 7.14 10.79 4.91
N LEU A 100 6.69 12.03 4.74
CA LEU A 100 5.53 12.40 3.92
C LEU A 100 5.91 13.30 2.72
N SER A 101 7.20 13.42 2.45
CA SER A 101 7.72 14.18 1.32
C SER A 101 9.04 13.62 0.83
N LEU A 102 9.30 13.79 -0.46
CA LEU A 102 10.57 13.49 -1.12
C LEU A 102 11.04 14.73 -1.86
N ASP A 103 12.31 15.09 -1.66
CA ASP A 103 13.00 16.06 -2.49
C ASP A 103 13.42 15.40 -3.80
N VAL A 104 12.91 15.92 -4.91
CA VAL A 104 13.24 15.48 -6.27
C VAL A 104 14.37 16.38 -6.77
N PRO A 105 15.57 15.82 -7.02
CA PRO A 105 16.72 16.63 -7.43
C PRO A 105 16.45 17.40 -8.72
N ALA A 106 16.91 18.65 -8.80
CA ALA A 106 16.73 19.54 -9.96
C ALA A 106 17.52 19.15 -11.23
N ASN A 107 18.06 17.93 -11.30
CA ASN A 107 18.64 17.35 -12.51
C ASN A 107 17.94 16.03 -12.86
N THR A 108 16.67 15.88 -12.47
CA THR A 108 15.88 14.67 -12.67
C THR A 108 15.15 14.81 -14.01
N PRO A 109 15.58 14.11 -15.08
CA PRO A 109 15.00 14.32 -16.40
C PRO A 109 13.54 13.83 -16.42
N ARG A 110 12.63 14.68 -16.88
CA ARG A 110 11.20 14.30 -17.01
C ARG A 110 10.98 13.13 -17.98
N GLY A 111 11.73 13.08 -19.08
CA GLY A 111 11.53 12.09 -20.14
C GLY A 111 10.06 12.00 -20.61
N ASN A 112 9.56 10.77 -20.77
CA ASN A 112 8.15 10.52 -21.13
C ASN A 112 7.23 10.38 -19.90
N PHE A 113 7.72 10.64 -18.70
CA PHE A 113 6.91 10.52 -17.50
C PHE A 113 5.95 11.71 -17.38
N SER A 114 4.72 11.40 -16.99
CA SER A 114 3.62 12.35 -16.90
C SER A 114 2.97 12.38 -15.51
N HIS A 115 3.32 11.44 -14.64
CA HIS A 115 2.74 11.28 -13.32
C HIS A 115 3.82 11.03 -12.25
N PHE A 116 3.58 11.54 -11.05
CA PHE A 116 4.18 10.99 -9.84
C PHE A 116 3.20 9.99 -9.22
N THR A 117 3.71 8.86 -8.75
CA THR A 117 2.93 7.87 -8.01
C THR A 117 3.68 7.45 -6.76
N VAL A 118 2.98 7.29 -5.65
CA VAL A 118 3.56 6.87 -4.36
C VAL A 118 2.79 5.65 -3.89
N PHE A 119 3.52 4.59 -3.54
CA PHE A 119 2.96 3.33 -3.04
C PHE A 119 3.37 3.12 -1.60
N THR A 120 2.50 2.50 -0.81
CA THR A 120 2.88 1.94 0.48
C THR A 120 3.45 0.54 0.30
N ARG A 121 4.45 0.23 1.12
CA ARG A 121 4.98 -1.11 1.31
C ARG A 121 4.61 -1.56 2.71
N SER A 122 4.16 -2.80 2.82
CA SER A 122 3.81 -3.43 4.09
C SER A 122 4.68 -4.65 4.34
N VAL A 123 4.98 -4.92 5.61
CA VAL A 123 5.40 -6.26 6.06
C VAL A 123 4.14 -7.03 6.40
N LEU A 124 3.86 -8.10 5.66
CA LEU A 124 2.81 -9.03 6.07
C LEU A 124 3.30 -9.73 7.34
N VAL A 125 2.64 -9.48 8.47
CA VAL A 125 2.92 -10.20 9.72
C VAL A 125 2.15 -11.52 9.67
N GLU A 126 2.88 -12.64 9.73
CA GLU A 126 2.30 -13.96 9.95
C GLU A 126 1.64 -14.00 11.33
N GLN A 127 0.35 -14.32 11.39
CA GLN A 127 -0.33 -14.50 12.68
C GLN A 127 -0.01 -15.90 13.22
N THR A 128 0.79 -15.96 14.29
CA THR A 128 0.91 -17.17 15.12
C THR A 128 -0.27 -17.20 16.10
N PRO A 129 -1.03 -18.30 16.19
CA PRO A 129 -1.98 -18.49 17.28
C PRO A 129 -1.20 -18.51 18.60
N GLY A 130 -1.67 -17.75 19.59
CA GLY A 130 -1.17 -17.86 20.97
C GLY A 130 -1.38 -19.27 21.54
N PRO A 131 -0.62 -19.66 22.59
CA PRO A 131 -0.63 -21.00 23.15
C PRO A 131 -2.00 -21.48 23.63
#